data_AF-Q2IKL3-F1
#
_entry.id   AF-Q2IKL3-F1
#
_cell.length_a   1.000
_cell.length_b   1.000
_cell.length_c   1.000
_cell.angle_alpha   90.00
_cell.angle_beta   90.00
_cell.angle_gamma   90.00
#
_symmetry.space_group_name_H-M   'P 1'
#
loop_
_entity.id
_entity.type
_entity.pdbx_description
1 polymer ?
#
loop_
_entity_poly.entity_id
_entity_poly.type
_entity_poly.pdbx_seq_one_letter_code
_entity_poly.pdbx_strand_id
1 'polypeptide(L)'
;MPGPPRRAHGLTLAALAGAVHLACDAVAAQVHAVAPPYLLLDHAAELFRDLLALDRTAILVTVSVAASAVNGAIAALMAVALEDAPRRRRALAWVLTAFWVLSGGLLILVYLSPPWGVALGSLAAGVPRAWAVAWVLDRALGRPAPAEPEDGAGRPDGVPPA
;
A
#
# COMPACT_ATOMS: atom_id res chain seq x y z
N MET A 1 -8.48 -20.39 20.26
CA MET A 1 -8.68 -18.96 20.55
C MET A 1 -9.44 -18.35 19.38
N PRO A 2 -10.61 -17.74 19.56
CA PRO A 2 -11.29 -17.04 18.48
C PRO A 2 -10.38 -15.91 17.97
N GLY A 3 -10.19 -15.84 16.64
CA GLY A 3 -9.37 -14.81 16.01
C GLY A 3 -9.92 -13.40 16.27
N PRO A 4 -9.10 -12.34 16.11
CA PRO A 4 -9.56 -10.97 16.29
C PRO A 4 -10.76 -10.68 15.38
N PRO A 5 -11.73 -9.85 15.83
CA PRO A 5 -12.89 -9.50 15.01
C PRO A 5 -12.41 -8.88 13.69
N ARG A 6 -12.96 -9.33 12.56
CA ARG A 6 -12.55 -8.96 11.18
C ARG A 6 -12.30 -7.45 10.98
N ARG A 7 -13.05 -6.59 11.67
CA ARG A 7 -12.87 -5.12 11.66
C ARG A 7 -11.56 -4.66 12.30
N ALA A 8 -11.19 -5.20 13.46
CA ALA A 8 -9.95 -4.86 14.14
C ALA A 8 -8.73 -5.32 13.34
N HIS A 9 -8.85 -6.45 12.64
CA HIS A 9 -7.81 -6.92 11.73
C HIS A 9 -7.60 -5.97 10.55
N GLY A 10 -8.67 -5.53 9.88
CA GLY A 10 -8.58 -4.54 8.79
C GLY A 10 -7.96 -3.20 9.22
N LEU A 11 -8.32 -2.70 10.40
CA LEU A 11 -7.71 -1.48 10.97
C LEU A 11 -6.21 -1.65 11.25
N THR A 12 -5.81 -2.83 11.74
CA THR A 12 -4.40 -3.14 11.98
C THR A 12 -3.60 -3.16 10.67
N LEU A 13 -4.14 -3.80 9.63
CA LEU A 13 -3.52 -3.80 8.29
C LEU A 13 -3.38 -2.37 7.74
N ALA A 14 -4.43 -1.55 7.88
CA ALA A 14 -4.40 -0.17 7.42
C ALA A 14 -3.36 0.67 8.17
N ALA A 15 -3.28 0.51 9.50
CA ALA A 15 -2.30 1.20 10.33
C ALA A 15 -0.87 0.77 9.98
N LEU A 16 -0.62 -0.53 9.78
CA LEU A 16 0.69 -1.04 9.36
C LEU A 16 1.12 -0.49 8.00
N ALA A 17 0.23 -0.54 7.01
CA ALA A 17 0.52 0.01 5.68
C ALA A 17 0.75 1.52 5.74
N GLY A 18 -0.08 2.25 6.49
CA GLY A 18 0.08 3.69 6.69
C GLY A 18 1.40 4.05 7.36
N ALA A 19 1.83 3.28 8.36
CA ALA A 19 3.13 3.47 9.00
C ALA A 19 4.30 3.25 8.03
N VAL A 20 4.22 2.23 7.16
CA VAL A 20 5.22 2.00 6.11
C VAL A 20 5.26 3.16 5.12
N HIS A 21 4.10 3.65 4.67
CA HIS A 21 4.03 4.82 3.80
C HIS A 21 4.66 6.06 4.45
N LEU A 22 4.35 6.32 5.73
CA LEU A 22 4.87 7.46 6.47
C LEU A 22 6.39 7.36 6.67
N ALA A 23 6.91 6.16 6.96
CA ALA A 23 8.35 5.93 7.04
C ALA A 23 9.03 6.16 5.68
N CYS A 24 8.43 5.68 4.59
CA CYS A 24 8.92 5.95 3.24
C CYS A 24 8.89 7.44 2.90
N ASP A 25 7.89 8.20 3.36
CA ASP A 25 7.81 9.65 3.17
C ASP A 25 8.91 10.37 3.94
N ALA A 26 9.16 9.99 5.20
CA ALA A 26 10.24 10.57 6.02
C ALA A 26 11.63 10.36 5.39
N VAL A 27 11.86 9.18 4.80
CA VAL A 27 13.10 8.88 4.06
C VAL A 27 13.15 9.66 2.75
N ALA A 28 12.07 9.68 1.98
CA ALA A 28 12.00 10.37 0.69
C ALA A 28 12.12 11.89 0.84
N ALA A 29 11.68 12.46 1.96
CA ALA A 29 11.81 13.88 2.27
C ALA A 29 13.27 14.36 2.32
N GLN A 30 14.23 13.45 2.49
CA GLN A 30 15.66 13.77 2.46
C GLN A 30 16.19 14.01 1.04
N VAL A 31 15.47 13.54 0.01
CA VAL A 31 15.92 13.60 -1.39
C VAL A 31 14.77 14.06 -2.28
N HIS A 32 14.79 15.34 -2.63
CA HIS A 32 13.71 15.99 -3.39
C HIS A 32 13.31 15.26 -4.68
N ALA A 33 14.28 14.66 -5.39
CA ALA A 33 14.03 13.96 -6.65
C ALA A 33 13.21 12.66 -6.52
N VAL A 34 13.07 12.11 -5.31
CA VAL A 34 12.28 10.90 -5.02
C VAL A 34 11.15 11.17 -4.04
N ALA A 35 10.92 12.44 -3.70
CA ALA A 35 9.78 12.82 -2.88
C ALA A 35 8.49 12.37 -3.60
N PRO A 36 7.51 11.85 -2.86
CA PRO A 36 6.26 11.41 -3.44
C PRO A 36 5.51 12.58 -4.09
N PRO A 37 4.68 12.36 -5.13
CA PRO A 37 4.04 13.45 -5.88
C PRO A 37 3.28 14.44 -5.00
N TYR A 38 2.56 13.95 -3.98
CA TYR A 38 1.80 14.78 -3.05
C TYR A 38 2.65 15.61 -2.08
N LEU A 39 3.97 15.40 -2.03
CA LEU A 39 4.92 16.25 -1.28
C LEU A 39 5.75 17.17 -2.18
N LEU A 40 5.56 17.13 -3.51
CA LEU A 40 6.20 18.05 -4.46
C LEU A 40 5.52 19.42 -4.49
N LEU A 41 5.19 19.96 -3.31
CA LEU A 41 4.39 21.17 -3.17
C LEU A 41 5.10 22.44 -3.68
N ASP A 42 6.43 22.42 -3.78
CA ASP A 42 7.21 23.48 -4.43
C ASP A 42 6.93 23.57 -5.94
N HIS A 43 6.41 22.49 -6.53
CA HIS A 43 5.97 22.43 -7.93
C HIS A 43 4.46 22.62 -8.09
N ALA A 44 3.72 22.89 -7.02
CA ALA A 44 2.29 23.14 -7.11
C ALA A 44 1.99 24.47 -7.82
N ALA A 45 0.77 24.55 -8.37
CA ALA A 45 0.22 25.78 -8.94
C ALA A 45 0.27 26.95 -7.92
N GLU A 46 0.37 28.19 -8.41
CA GLU A 46 0.56 29.41 -7.60
C GLU A 46 -0.44 29.54 -6.45
N LEU A 47 -1.69 29.14 -6.67
CA LEU A 47 -2.77 29.23 -5.69
C LEU A 47 -2.50 28.42 -4.40
N PHE A 48 -1.65 27.39 -4.48
CA PHE A 48 -1.24 26.60 -3.31
C PHE A 48 0.03 27.12 -2.63
N ARG A 49 0.84 27.95 -3.32
CA ARG A 49 2.10 28.47 -2.78
C ARG A 49 1.88 29.47 -1.66
N ASP A 50 0.83 30.27 -1.74
CA ASP A 50 0.50 31.26 -0.71
C ASP A 50 0.11 30.58 0.61
N LEU A 51 -0.55 29.41 0.55
CA LEU A 51 -0.84 28.60 1.73
C LEU A 51 0.45 28.00 2.33
N LEU A 52 1.39 27.56 1.48
CA LEU A 52 2.68 27.01 1.92
C LEU A 52 3.58 28.06 2.58
N ALA A 53 3.43 29.34 2.21
CA ALA A 53 4.19 30.43 2.81
C ALA A 53 3.84 30.69 4.29
N LEU A 54 2.68 30.21 4.77
CA LEU A 54 2.26 30.35 6.17
C LEU A 54 3.01 29.40 7.10
N ASP A 55 3.02 28.10 6.79
CA ASP A 55 3.75 27.08 7.54
C ASP A 55 3.99 25.83 6.69
N ARG A 56 5.01 25.92 5.84
CA ARG A 56 5.40 24.84 4.89
C ARG A 56 5.63 23.50 5.59
N THR A 57 6.27 23.51 6.75
CA THR A 57 6.63 22.28 7.47
C THR A 57 5.38 21.60 8.01
N ALA A 58 4.50 22.34 8.68
CA ALA A 58 3.26 21.77 9.19
C ALA A 58 2.38 21.23 8.06
N ILE A 59 2.32 21.92 6.93
CA ILE A 59 1.57 21.46 5.75
C ILE A 59 2.15 20.16 5.19
N LEU A 60 3.47 20.08 4.97
CA LEU A 60 4.10 18.87 4.45
C LEU A 60 3.89 17.66 5.38
N VAL A 61 4.02 17.87 6.70
CA VAL A 61 3.77 16.81 7.69
C VAL A 61 2.31 16.38 7.64
N THR A 62 1.37 17.32 7.61
CA THR A 62 -0.07 17.03 7.57
C THR A 62 -0.45 16.27 6.30
N VAL A 63 0.04 16.72 5.15
CA VAL A 63 -0.20 16.05 3.86
C VAL A 63 0.40 14.64 3.85
N SER A 64 1.61 14.46 4.37
CA SER A 64 2.25 13.14 4.47
C SER A 64 1.45 12.19 5.37
N VAL A 65 1.00 12.64 6.54
CA VAL A 65 0.20 11.84 7.46
C VAL A 65 -1.15 11.47 6.82
N ALA A 66 -1.85 12.44 6.25
CA ALA A 66 -3.15 12.22 5.60
C ALA A 66 -3.03 11.27 4.40
N ALA A 67 -2.07 11.50 3.51
CA ALA A 67 -1.81 10.65 2.35
C ALA A 67 -1.41 9.23 2.78
N SER A 68 -0.56 9.10 3.81
CA SER A 68 -0.17 7.79 4.35
C SER A 68 -1.35 7.03 4.94
N ALA A 69 -2.26 7.71 5.66
CA ALA A 69 -3.47 7.10 6.19
C ALA A 69 -4.40 6.60 5.07
N VAL A 70 -4.65 7.43 4.05
CA VAL A 70 -5.48 7.06 2.89
C VAL A 70 -4.86 5.90 2.11
N ASN A 71 -3.56 5.98 1.79
CA ASN A 71 -2.85 4.91 1.09
C ASN A 71 -2.81 3.61 1.93
N GLY A 72 -2.65 3.72 3.24
CA GLY A 72 -2.74 2.59 4.16
C GLY A 72 -4.10 1.90 4.12
N ALA A 73 -5.18 2.66 4.14
CA ALA A 73 -6.54 2.14 4.01
C ALA A 73 -6.78 1.44 2.65
N ILE A 74 -6.35 2.06 1.55
CA ILE A 74 -6.44 1.46 0.21
C ILE A 74 -5.64 0.16 0.14
N ALA A 75 -4.42 0.14 0.67
CA ALA A 75 -3.57 -1.04 0.66
C ALA A 75 -4.17 -2.19 1.49
N ALA A 76 -4.76 -1.89 2.64
CA ALA A 76 -5.45 -2.88 3.45
C ALA A 76 -6.68 -3.46 2.72
N LEU A 77 -7.50 -2.61 2.07
CA LEU A 77 -8.64 -3.06 1.27
C LEU A 77 -8.19 -3.99 0.13
N MET A 78 -7.13 -3.63 -0.59
CA MET A 78 -6.59 -4.45 -1.67
C MET A 78 -5.98 -5.75 -1.16
N ALA A 79 -5.34 -5.74 0.00
CA ALA A 79 -4.75 -6.94 0.60
C ALA A 79 -5.84 -7.95 1.01
N VAL A 80 -6.95 -7.47 1.59
CA VAL A 80 -8.12 -8.31 1.89
C VAL A 80 -8.80 -8.79 0.61
N ALA A 81 -8.97 -7.93 -0.40
CA ALA A 81 -9.58 -8.30 -1.68
C ALA A 81 -8.77 -9.36 -2.46
N LEU A 82 -7.46 -9.43 -2.23
CA LEU A 82 -6.54 -10.36 -2.86
C LEU A 82 -6.09 -11.50 -1.92
N GLU A 83 -6.79 -11.72 -0.81
CA GLU A 83 -6.39 -12.68 0.23
C GLU A 83 -6.15 -14.09 -0.34
N ASP A 84 -7.03 -14.53 -1.26
CA ASP A 84 -7.02 -15.85 -1.91
C ASP A 84 -6.22 -15.89 -3.23
N ALA A 85 -5.62 -14.77 -3.65
CA ALA A 85 -4.96 -14.71 -4.95
C ALA A 85 -3.67 -15.55 -4.98
N PRO A 86 -3.42 -16.33 -6.05
CA PRO A 86 -2.15 -17.02 -6.21
C PRO A 86 -1.03 -15.98 -6.33
N ARG A 87 0.04 -16.16 -5.53
CA ARG A 87 1.14 -15.18 -5.41
C ARG A 87 0.68 -13.79 -4.96
N ARG A 88 -0.31 -13.72 -4.04
CA ARG A 88 -0.86 -12.51 -3.40
C ARG A 88 0.09 -11.32 -3.29
N ARG A 89 1.27 -11.51 -2.67
CA ARG A 89 2.29 -10.45 -2.54
C ARG A 89 2.64 -9.75 -3.85
N ARG A 90 2.84 -10.50 -4.94
CA ARG A 90 3.17 -9.94 -6.26
C ARG A 90 1.97 -9.21 -6.85
N ALA A 91 0.77 -9.78 -6.74
CA ALA A 91 -0.45 -9.14 -7.22
C ALA A 91 -0.69 -7.80 -6.50
N LEU A 92 -0.57 -7.79 -5.16
CA LEU A 92 -0.71 -6.60 -4.34
C LEU A 92 0.35 -5.55 -4.70
N ALA A 93 1.62 -5.94 -4.83
CA ALA A 93 2.70 -5.02 -5.21
C ALA A 93 2.43 -4.35 -6.57
N TRP A 94 1.95 -5.12 -7.56
CA TRP A 94 1.62 -4.58 -8.88
C TRP A 94 0.41 -3.65 -8.87
N VAL A 95 -0.66 -4.02 -8.17
CA VAL A 95 -1.85 -3.16 -8.03
C VAL A 95 -1.49 -1.85 -7.35
N LEU A 96 -0.72 -1.89 -6.25
CA LEU A 96 -0.27 -0.69 -5.55
C LEU A 96 0.67 0.17 -6.42
N THR A 97 1.54 -0.46 -7.20
CA THR A 97 2.41 0.25 -8.15
C THR A 97 1.59 0.93 -9.25
N ALA A 98 0.61 0.24 -9.82
CA ALA A 98 -0.27 0.81 -10.84
C ALA A 98 -1.09 1.97 -10.28
N PHE A 99 -1.64 1.82 -9.06
CA PHE A 99 -2.37 2.87 -8.38
C PHE A 99 -1.46 4.08 -8.11
N TRP A 100 -0.22 3.86 -7.67
CA TRP A 100 0.77 4.92 -7.48
C TRP A 100 1.06 5.68 -8.77
N VAL A 101 1.40 4.97 -9.85
CA VAL A 101 1.75 5.59 -11.12
C VAL A 101 0.56 6.37 -11.69
N LEU A 102 -0.64 5.81 -11.59
CA LEU A 102 -1.85 6.47 -12.07
C LEU A 102 -2.19 7.72 -11.24
N SER A 103 -2.32 7.60 -9.92
CA SER A 103 -2.70 8.70 -9.03
C SER A 103 -1.63 9.79 -8.96
N GLY A 104 -0.36 9.38 -8.83
CA GLY A 104 0.80 10.26 -8.84
C GLY A 104 1.00 10.94 -10.19
N GLY A 105 0.85 10.20 -11.28
CA GLY A 105 0.92 10.74 -12.64
C GLY A 105 -0.18 11.77 -12.90
N LEU A 106 -1.41 11.48 -12.47
CA LEU A 106 -2.53 12.42 -12.58
C LEU A 106 -2.27 13.69 -11.77
N LEU A 107 -1.75 13.56 -10.54
CA LEU A 107 -1.39 14.73 -9.72
C LEU A 107 -0.31 15.57 -10.41
N ILE A 108 0.72 14.93 -10.98
CA ILE A 108 1.78 15.60 -11.73
C ILE A 108 1.22 16.34 -12.95
N LEU A 109 0.31 15.70 -13.70
CA LEU A 109 -0.23 16.28 -14.93
C LEU A 109 -1.20 17.44 -14.67
N VAL A 110 -1.98 17.37 -13.59
CA VAL A 110 -3.09 18.30 -13.35
C VAL A 110 -2.70 19.44 -12.39
N TYR A 111 -1.89 19.15 -11.37
CA TYR A 111 -1.69 20.06 -10.24
C TYR A 111 -0.24 20.49 -10.03
N LEU A 112 0.72 19.82 -10.65
CA LEU A 112 2.14 20.09 -10.45
C LEU A 112 2.82 20.47 -11.78
N SER A 113 3.97 21.11 -11.70
CA SER A 113 4.83 21.36 -12.86
C SER A 113 6.31 21.09 -12.54
N PRO A 114 6.66 19.86 -12.11
CA PRO A 114 8.03 19.49 -11.81
C PRO A 114 8.85 19.31 -13.11
N PRO A 115 10.19 19.47 -13.05
CA PRO A 115 11.06 18.97 -14.10
C PRO A 115 10.85 17.46 -14.33
N TRP A 116 10.93 17.01 -15.59
CA TRP A 116 10.68 15.60 -15.94
C TRP A 116 11.54 14.60 -15.15
N GLY A 117 12.79 14.95 -14.81
CA GLY A 117 13.64 14.10 -13.97
C GLY A 117 13.07 13.88 -12.56
N VAL A 118 12.48 14.92 -11.96
CA VAL A 118 11.82 14.83 -10.64
C VAL A 118 10.51 14.05 -10.76
N ALA A 119 9.73 14.30 -11.81
CA ALA A 119 8.50 13.55 -12.06
C ALA A 119 8.77 12.04 -12.18
N LEU A 120 9.74 11.65 -13.02
CA LEU A 120 10.10 10.25 -13.22
C LEU A 120 10.71 9.63 -11.97
N GLY A 121 11.59 10.35 -11.25
CA GLY A 121 12.17 9.89 -10.00
C GLY A 121 11.11 9.63 -8.93
N SER A 122 10.17 10.58 -8.77
CA SER A 122 9.03 10.49 -7.86
C SER A 122 8.12 9.29 -8.16
N LEU A 123 7.80 9.06 -9.44
CA LEU A 123 6.99 7.91 -9.86
C LEU A 123 7.73 6.59 -9.65
N ALA A 124 9.00 6.52 -10.04
CA ALA A 124 9.83 5.33 -9.90
C ALA A 124 10.05 4.94 -8.44
N ALA A 125 10.19 5.92 -7.54
CA ALA A 125 10.34 5.70 -6.10
C ALA A 125 9.11 5.07 -5.44
N GLY A 126 7.93 5.15 -6.08
CA GLY A 126 6.73 4.46 -5.61
C GLY A 126 6.79 2.94 -5.76
N VAL A 127 7.60 2.42 -6.69
CA VAL A 127 7.75 0.98 -6.90
C VAL A 127 8.32 0.29 -5.65
N PRO A 128 9.52 0.61 -5.15
CA PRO A 128 10.06 -0.05 -3.95
C PRO A 128 9.13 0.12 -2.72
N ARG A 129 8.46 1.27 -2.61
CA ARG A 129 7.45 1.54 -1.57
C ARG A 129 6.26 0.59 -1.65
N ALA A 130 5.66 0.43 -2.83
CA ALA A 130 4.53 -0.48 -3.05
C ALA A 130 4.91 -1.94 -2.71
N TRP A 131 6.14 -2.35 -3.06
CA TRP A 131 6.65 -3.67 -2.74
C TRP A 131 6.90 -3.87 -1.23
N ALA A 132 7.41 -2.84 -0.54
CA ALA A 132 7.58 -2.88 0.92
C ALA A 132 6.24 -3.04 1.64
N VAL A 133 5.24 -2.26 1.25
CA VAL A 133 3.88 -2.35 1.81
C VAL A 133 3.27 -3.73 1.54
N ALA A 134 3.36 -4.21 0.29
CA ALA A 134 2.85 -5.54 -0.06
C ALA A 134 3.53 -6.66 0.73
N TRP A 135 4.84 -6.55 1.00
CA TRP A 135 5.57 -7.49 1.84
C TRP A 135 5.09 -7.47 3.29
N VAL A 136 4.91 -6.29 3.90
CA VAL A 136 4.42 -6.16 5.28
C VAL A 136 3.01 -6.74 5.42
N LEU A 137 2.11 -6.39 4.50
CA LEU A 137 0.72 -6.86 4.53
C LEU A 137 0.60 -8.37 4.28
N ASP A 138 1.38 -8.91 3.35
CA ASP A 138 1.42 -10.37 3.11
C ASP A 138 1.88 -11.15 4.35
N ARG A 139 2.82 -10.58 5.14
CA ARG A 139 3.25 -11.18 6.42
C ARG A 139 2.17 -11.07 7.49
N ALA A 140 1.46 -9.95 7.55
CA ALA A 140 0.42 -9.70 8.55
C ALA A 140 -0.85 -10.54 8.34
N LEU A 141 -1.19 -10.88 7.10
CA LEU A 141 -2.31 -11.77 6.75
C LEU A 141 -2.04 -13.25 7.06
N GLY A 142 -0.76 -13.64 7.25
CA GLY A 142 -0.39 -15.03 7.47
C GLY A 142 -0.51 -15.91 6.22
N ARG A 143 -0.07 -17.17 6.33
CA ARG A 143 -0.31 -18.19 5.31
C ARG A 143 -1.63 -18.90 5.59
N PRO A 144 -2.44 -19.23 4.57
CA PRO A 144 -3.56 -20.14 4.75
C PRO A 144 -3.04 -21.46 5.32
N ALA A 145 -3.72 -21.98 6.35
CA ALA A 145 -3.38 -23.29 6.90
C ALA A 145 -3.45 -24.33 5.77
N PRO A 146 -2.50 -25.26 5.67
CA PRO A 146 -2.62 -26.35 4.71
C PRO A 146 -3.96 -27.04 4.96
N ALA A 147 -4.75 -27.23 3.90
CA ALA A 147 -5.95 -28.04 3.97
C ALA A 147 -5.56 -29.39 4.58
N GLU A 148 -6.22 -29.79 5.66
CA GLU A 148 -6.03 -31.13 6.21
C GLU A 148 -6.21 -32.12 5.05
N PRO A 149 -5.28 -33.06 4.85
CA PRO A 149 -5.50 -34.11 3.87
C PRO A 149 -6.83 -34.76 4.23
N GLU A 150 -7.75 -34.81 3.28
CA GLU A 150 -8.95 -35.63 3.43
C GLU A 150 -8.46 -37.05 3.74
N ASP A 151 -8.49 -37.42 5.02
CA ASP A 151 -8.42 -38.80 5.49
C ASP A 151 -9.74 -39.49 5.07
N GLY A 152 -9.91 -39.60 3.76
CA GLY A 152 -10.92 -40.36 3.05
C GLY A 152 -10.25 -41.43 2.20
N ALA A 153 -9.15 -41.99 2.71
CA ALA A 153 -8.63 -43.26 2.22
C ALA A 153 -9.77 -44.28 2.22
N GLY A 154 -10.01 -44.86 1.05
CA GLY A 154 -11.07 -45.82 0.82
C GLY A 154 -11.09 -46.92 1.86
N ARG A 155 -12.28 -47.14 2.42
CA ARG A 155 -12.58 -48.36 3.14
C ARG A 155 -13.44 -49.23 2.23
N PRO A 156 -12.87 -50.20 1.51
CA PRO A 156 -13.64 -51.29 0.93
C PRO A 156 -13.97 -52.30 2.04
N ASP A 157 -14.89 -51.94 2.93
CA ASP A 157 -15.67 -52.95 3.66
C ASP A 157 -16.72 -53.44 2.66
N GLY A 158 -16.88 -54.69 2.33
CA GLY A 158 -16.64 -55.93 3.04
C GLY A 158 -17.73 -56.87 2.53
N VAL A 159 -17.33 -58.05 2.07
CA VAL A 159 -18.15 -59.07 1.42
C VAL A 159 -19.45 -59.38 2.22
N PRO A 160 -20.64 -59.46 1.59
CA PRO A 160 -21.86 -59.89 2.28
C PRO A 160 -21.81 -61.41 2.58
N PRO A 161 -22.28 -61.87 3.74
CA PRO A 161 -22.31 -63.29 4.07
C PRO A 161 -23.38 -64.03 3.24
N ALA A 162 -23.06 -65.28 2.89
CA ALA A 162 -23.92 -66.25 2.23
C ALA A 162 -24.94 -66.88 3.18
#